data_AF-A0A6L5EUE5-F1
#
_entry.id   AF-A0A6L5EUE5-F1
#
_cell.length_a   1.000
_cell.length_b   1.000
_cell.length_c   1.000
_cell.angle_alpha   90.00
_cell.angle_beta   90.00
_cell.angle_gamma   90.00
#
_symmetry.space_group_name_H-M   'P 1'
#
loop_
_entity.id
_entity.type
_entity.pdbx_description
1 polymer ?
#
loop_
_entity_poly.entity_id
_entity_poly.type
_entity_poly.pdbx_seq_one_letter_code
_entity_poly.pdbx_strand_id
1 'polypeptide(L)'
;MTETTLLTGGRIHSPSSPDATAMAVTDGTVVWVGQDGPGRALHPDAVEVPLDGAFVAPAFVDAHVHATATGLHLAGADLTQVRDAAGLLAAVADAARQVAPGEVLIAHGWDETTWTSPRLPSRAEIDAAVGGVPAYLSRVDVHSALVSTALTDLVPDVVRDDGPVTAEAHHQVRGAVRRRITAEQRATAQRAFLGAAAANGVATVHECAGPDISGEADLTALLDLAERPGMKQVATLNRRHFAVVRPAHAEAFTL
;
A
#
# COMPACT_ATOMS: atom_id res chain seq x y z
N MET A 1 -31.34 8.63 7.60
CA MET A 1 -31.76 9.64 6.61
C MET A 1 -30.67 9.70 5.58
N THR A 2 -31.00 9.64 4.29
CA THR A 2 -30.04 9.75 3.18
C THR A 2 -29.49 11.18 3.14
N GLU A 3 -28.20 11.36 3.37
CA GLU A 3 -27.56 12.68 3.39
C GLU A 3 -27.05 13.02 1.99
N THR A 4 -27.40 14.20 1.49
CA THR A 4 -26.91 14.69 0.19
C THR A 4 -25.90 15.80 0.43
N THR A 5 -24.71 15.68 -0.15
CA THR A 5 -23.70 16.74 -0.21
C THR A 5 -23.72 17.36 -1.60
N LEU A 6 -23.74 18.69 -1.67
CA LEU A 6 -23.62 19.45 -2.91
C LEU A 6 -22.26 20.14 -2.94
N LEU A 7 -21.36 19.69 -3.82
CA LEU A 7 -20.10 20.36 -4.10
C LEU A 7 -20.36 21.51 -5.07
N THR A 8 -19.89 22.73 -4.78
CA THR A 8 -20.14 23.93 -5.60
C THR A 8 -18.88 24.74 -5.87
N GLY A 9 -18.91 25.59 -6.91
CA GLY A 9 -17.83 26.51 -7.23
C GLY A 9 -16.53 25.83 -7.67
N GLY A 10 -16.61 24.59 -8.19
CA GLY A 10 -15.46 23.82 -8.66
C GLY A 10 -15.31 23.81 -10.17
N ARG A 11 -14.35 23.00 -10.65
CA ARG A 11 -14.22 22.58 -12.05
C ARG A 11 -14.41 21.07 -12.11
N ILE A 12 -15.60 20.62 -12.47
CA ILE A 12 -15.95 19.19 -12.42
C ILE A 12 -15.71 18.55 -13.80
N HIS A 13 -14.72 17.67 -13.89
CA HIS A 13 -14.46 16.91 -15.10
C HIS A 13 -15.52 15.82 -15.30
N SER A 14 -16.44 16.06 -16.24
CA SER A 14 -17.44 15.09 -16.65
C SER A 14 -17.66 15.15 -18.16
N PRO A 15 -17.49 14.04 -18.90
CA PRO A 15 -17.74 14.01 -20.34
C PRO A 15 -19.17 14.40 -20.74
N SER A 16 -20.16 14.16 -19.87
CA SER A 16 -21.56 14.52 -20.12
C SER A 16 -21.89 15.98 -19.77
N SER A 17 -20.98 16.69 -19.11
CA SER A 17 -21.21 18.05 -18.60
C SER A 17 -19.88 18.81 -18.52
N PRO A 18 -19.32 19.23 -19.67
CA PRO A 18 -17.96 19.76 -19.75
C PRO A 18 -17.77 21.09 -18.99
N ASP A 19 -18.85 21.87 -18.82
CA ASP A 19 -18.81 23.16 -18.13
C ASP A 19 -19.21 23.06 -16.65
N ALA A 20 -19.35 21.86 -16.09
CA ALA A 20 -19.91 21.67 -14.75
C ALA A 20 -19.08 22.34 -13.64
N THR A 21 -19.78 23.07 -12.77
CA THR A 21 -19.24 23.76 -11.59
C THR A 21 -19.67 23.12 -10.27
N ALA A 22 -20.69 22.24 -10.31
CA ALA A 22 -21.25 21.58 -9.15
C ALA A 22 -21.55 20.09 -9.38
N MET A 23 -21.57 19.33 -8.28
CA MET A 23 -21.90 17.91 -8.25
C MET A 23 -22.63 17.56 -6.94
N ALA A 24 -23.74 16.83 -7.03
CA ALA A 24 -24.46 16.32 -5.87
C ALA A 24 -24.18 14.84 -5.66
N VAL A 25 -23.92 14.47 -4.40
CA VAL A 25 -23.61 13.10 -3.97
C VAL A 25 -24.55 12.72 -2.85
N THR A 26 -25.29 11.61 -3.01
CA THR A 26 -26.15 11.03 -1.99
C THR A 26 -25.63 9.64 -1.63
N ASP A 27 -25.31 9.40 -0.37
CA ASP A 27 -24.81 8.12 0.14
C ASP A 27 -23.67 7.52 -0.74
N GLY A 28 -22.70 8.36 -1.11
CA GLY A 28 -21.55 7.98 -1.94
C GLY A 28 -21.84 7.83 -3.44
N THR A 29 -23.09 8.06 -3.89
CA THR A 29 -23.47 7.99 -5.30
C THR A 29 -23.62 9.39 -5.87
N VAL A 30 -22.99 9.65 -7.02
CA VAL A 30 -23.24 10.89 -7.78
C VAL A 30 -24.65 10.83 -8.37
N VAL A 31 -25.52 11.71 -7.89
CA VAL A 31 -26.92 11.78 -8.33
C VAL A 31 -27.16 12.89 -9.36
N TRP A 32 -26.24 13.88 -9.43
CA TRP A 32 -26.37 15.00 -10.35
C TRP A 32 -25.02 15.71 -10.57
N VAL A 33 -24.81 16.26 -11.78
CA VAL A 33 -23.65 17.08 -12.17
C VAL A 33 -24.13 18.22 -13.06
N GLY A 34 -23.64 19.44 -12.84
CA GLY A 34 -24.05 20.60 -13.64
C GLY A 34 -23.54 21.93 -13.08
N GLN A 35 -24.35 22.98 -13.20
CA GLN A 35 -24.00 24.34 -12.74
C GLN A 35 -24.48 24.64 -11.32
N ASP A 36 -23.74 25.44 -10.54
CA ASP A 36 -24.07 25.81 -9.16
C ASP A 36 -25.55 26.19 -8.92
N GLY A 37 -26.10 27.06 -9.78
CA GLY A 37 -27.48 27.55 -9.65
C GLY A 37 -28.53 26.43 -9.70
N PRO A 38 -28.61 25.67 -10.82
CA PRO A 38 -29.44 24.48 -10.90
C PRO A 38 -29.18 23.45 -9.79
N GLY A 39 -27.93 23.26 -9.37
CA GLY A 39 -27.57 22.36 -8.28
C GLY A 39 -28.27 22.73 -6.97
N ARG A 40 -28.18 24.00 -6.56
CA ARG A 40 -28.86 24.51 -5.36
C ARG A 40 -30.38 24.44 -5.47
N ALA A 41 -30.93 24.68 -6.66
CA ALA A 41 -32.37 24.61 -6.89
C ALA A 41 -32.93 23.19 -6.83
N LEU A 42 -32.19 22.21 -7.35
CA LEU A 42 -32.58 20.79 -7.37
C LEU A 42 -32.29 20.08 -6.04
N HIS A 43 -31.33 20.57 -5.26
CA HIS A 43 -30.91 20.00 -3.99
C HIS A 43 -30.91 21.06 -2.87
N PRO A 44 -32.07 21.67 -2.55
CA PRO A 44 -32.14 22.79 -1.60
C PRO A 44 -31.80 22.40 -0.15
N ASP A 45 -31.96 21.12 0.20
CA ASP A 45 -31.69 20.60 1.55
C ASP A 45 -30.31 19.92 1.67
N ALA A 46 -29.49 19.96 0.61
CA ALA A 46 -28.17 19.34 0.63
C ALA A 46 -27.17 20.15 1.48
N VAL A 47 -26.24 19.44 2.12
CA VAL A 47 -25.08 20.06 2.77
C VAL A 47 -24.15 20.61 1.69
N GLU A 48 -24.07 21.93 1.57
CA GLU A 48 -23.23 22.58 0.57
C GLU A 48 -21.75 22.59 1.02
N VAL A 49 -20.86 22.20 0.11
CA VAL A 49 -19.41 22.22 0.30
C VAL A 49 -18.77 23.03 -0.84
N PRO A 50 -18.35 24.28 -0.57
CA PRO A 50 -17.62 25.09 -1.54
C PRO A 50 -16.27 24.47 -1.88
N LEU A 51 -15.92 24.49 -3.16
CA LEU A 51 -14.66 23.95 -3.70
C LEU A 51 -13.62 25.01 -4.02
N ASP A 52 -13.95 26.31 -3.93
CA ASP A 52 -13.03 27.43 -4.15
C ASP A 52 -12.21 27.32 -5.46
N GLY A 53 -12.86 26.90 -6.54
CA GLY A 53 -12.25 26.71 -7.87
C GLY A 53 -11.45 25.41 -8.04
N ALA A 54 -11.43 24.52 -7.03
CA ALA A 54 -10.75 23.24 -7.09
C ALA A 54 -11.27 22.37 -8.23
N PHE A 55 -10.37 21.52 -8.75
CA PHE A 55 -10.68 20.58 -9.82
C PHE A 55 -11.13 19.25 -9.22
N VAL A 56 -12.22 18.70 -9.78
CA VAL A 56 -12.74 17.38 -9.40
C VAL A 56 -12.71 16.48 -10.63
N ALA A 57 -12.13 15.29 -10.47
CA ALA A 57 -12.07 14.28 -11.52
C ALA A 57 -12.41 12.90 -10.94
N PRO A 58 -12.73 11.92 -11.80
CA PRO A 58 -12.74 10.53 -11.41
C PRO A 58 -11.45 10.16 -10.67
N ALA A 59 -11.59 9.42 -9.56
CA ALA A 59 -10.43 8.84 -8.90
C ALA A 59 -9.77 7.81 -9.84
N PHE A 60 -8.48 7.54 -9.60
CA PHE A 60 -7.79 6.49 -10.32
C PHE A 60 -8.32 5.11 -9.92
N VAL A 61 -8.29 4.21 -10.89
CA VAL A 61 -8.55 2.78 -10.71
C VAL A 61 -7.29 2.03 -11.09
N ASP A 62 -6.71 1.32 -10.13
CA ASP A 62 -5.57 0.44 -10.39
C ASP A 62 -6.08 -0.95 -10.74
N ALA A 63 -5.90 -1.35 -12.00
CA ALA A 63 -6.48 -2.56 -12.54
C ALA A 63 -5.66 -3.83 -12.23
N HIS A 64 -4.49 -3.71 -11.60
CA HIS A 64 -3.65 -4.86 -11.28
C HIS A 64 -2.72 -4.54 -10.10
N VAL A 65 -3.07 -5.05 -8.91
CA VAL A 65 -2.26 -4.87 -7.71
C VAL A 65 -1.99 -6.19 -6.99
N HIS A 66 -0.98 -6.15 -6.12
CA HIS A 66 -0.73 -7.16 -5.09
C HIS A 66 -0.74 -6.48 -3.73
N ALA A 67 -1.93 -6.18 -3.22
CA ALA A 67 -2.22 -5.35 -2.07
C ALA A 67 -1.43 -5.77 -0.83
N THR A 68 -1.48 -7.06 -0.46
CA THR A 68 -0.74 -7.55 0.71
C THR A 68 0.76 -7.49 0.49
N ALA A 69 1.26 -7.88 -0.69
CA ALA A 69 2.70 -7.85 -0.96
C ALA A 69 3.26 -6.42 -0.93
N THR A 70 2.59 -5.47 -1.59
CA THR A 70 2.94 -4.04 -1.54
C THR A 70 2.82 -3.50 -0.12
N GLY A 71 1.76 -3.87 0.59
CA GLY A 71 1.53 -3.50 1.99
C GLY A 71 2.62 -3.98 2.94
N LEU A 72 3.14 -5.19 2.75
CA LEU A 72 4.23 -5.75 3.55
C LEU A 72 5.52 -4.95 3.36
N HIS A 73 5.79 -4.44 2.15
CA HIS A 73 6.92 -3.54 1.92
C HIS A 73 6.69 -2.16 2.53
N LEU A 74 5.48 -1.60 2.43
CA LEU A 74 5.13 -0.30 2.98
C LEU A 74 5.13 -0.26 4.52
N ALA A 75 4.69 -1.35 5.16
CA ALA A 75 4.64 -1.48 6.62
C ALA A 75 5.93 -2.05 7.21
N GLY A 76 6.79 -2.66 6.38
CA GLY A 76 8.07 -3.22 6.78
C GLY A 76 9.17 -2.17 6.94
N ALA A 77 10.37 -2.62 7.29
CA ALA A 77 11.52 -1.74 7.43
C ALA A 77 12.03 -1.27 6.05
N ASP A 78 12.22 0.04 5.90
CA ASP A 78 12.78 0.64 4.69
C ASP A 78 14.32 0.59 4.71
N LEU A 79 14.90 -0.07 3.70
CA LEU A 79 16.35 -0.19 3.51
C LEU A 79 16.86 0.63 2.31
N THR A 80 16.01 1.41 1.64
CA THR A 80 16.36 2.19 0.44
C THR A 80 17.41 3.27 0.68
N GLN A 81 17.56 3.73 1.93
CA GLN A 81 18.52 4.76 2.31
C GLN A 81 19.86 4.21 2.82
N VAL A 82 19.97 2.88 2.97
CA VAL A 82 21.20 2.24 3.45
C VAL A 82 22.30 2.31 2.40
N ARG A 83 23.54 2.55 2.83
CA ARG A 83 24.72 2.72 1.95
C ARG A 83 25.90 1.80 2.27
N ASP A 84 25.74 0.87 3.20
CA ASP A 84 26.71 -0.18 3.52
C ASP A 84 26.07 -1.27 4.42
N ALA A 85 26.80 -2.37 4.64
CA ALA A 85 26.33 -3.46 5.50
C ALA A 85 26.11 -3.05 6.96
N ALA A 86 26.88 -2.09 7.49
CA ALA A 86 26.73 -1.67 8.89
C ALA A 86 25.40 -0.93 9.08
N GLY A 87 25.05 -0.04 8.16
CA GLY A 87 23.76 0.64 8.11
C GLY A 87 22.60 -0.33 7.91
N LEU A 88 22.78 -1.36 7.07
CA LEU A 88 21.76 -2.41 6.91
C LEU A 88 21.50 -3.12 8.24
N LEU A 89 22.56 -3.61 8.89
CA LEU A 89 22.46 -4.37 10.14
C LEU A 89 21.89 -3.52 11.28
N ALA A 90 22.23 -2.22 11.33
CA ALA A 90 21.65 -1.30 12.31
C ALA A 90 20.15 -1.11 12.09
N ALA A 91 19.72 -0.84 10.86
CA ALA A 91 18.30 -0.71 10.51
C ALA A 91 17.51 -2.00 10.80
N VAL A 92 18.11 -3.16 10.49
CA VAL A 92 17.52 -4.47 10.78
C VAL A 92 17.41 -4.73 12.28
N ALA A 93 18.44 -4.43 13.07
CA ALA A 93 18.41 -4.59 14.52
C ALA A 93 17.36 -3.68 15.17
N ASP A 94 17.17 -2.47 14.65
CA ASP A 94 16.15 -1.53 15.12
C ASP A 94 14.74 -2.03 14.81
N ALA A 95 14.53 -2.51 13.59
CA ALA A 95 13.25 -3.06 13.16
C ALA A 95 12.90 -4.35 13.91
N ALA A 96 13.87 -5.25 14.14
CA ALA A 96 13.67 -6.52 14.83
C ALA A 96 13.12 -6.33 16.26
N ARG A 97 13.48 -5.24 16.95
CA ARG A 97 12.96 -4.93 18.30
C ARG A 97 11.47 -4.55 18.32
N GLN A 98 10.89 -4.22 17.16
CA GLN A 98 9.47 -3.87 17.03
C GLN A 98 8.61 -5.04 16.53
N VAL A 99 9.21 -6.17 16.18
CA VAL A 99 8.49 -7.33 15.66
C VAL A 99 7.80 -8.08 16.79
N ALA A 100 6.50 -8.35 16.65
CA ALA A 100 5.75 -9.05 17.69
C ALA A 100 6.13 -10.55 17.73
N PRO A 101 5.97 -11.22 18.89
CA PRO A 101 6.21 -12.66 18.97
C PRO A 101 5.42 -13.46 17.93
N GLY A 102 6.12 -14.31 17.17
CA GLY A 102 5.53 -15.16 16.13
C GLY A 102 5.45 -14.51 14.74
N GLU A 103 5.77 -13.22 14.62
CA GLU A 103 5.84 -12.51 13.35
C GLU A 103 7.18 -12.69 12.63
N VAL A 104 7.21 -12.30 11.36
CA VAL A 104 8.42 -12.24 10.53
C VAL A 104 8.80 -10.78 10.31
N LEU A 105 10.08 -10.44 10.50
CA LEU A 105 10.63 -9.16 10.07
C LEU A 105 10.63 -9.10 8.54
N ILE A 106 9.85 -8.18 7.97
CA ILE A 106 9.90 -7.83 6.56
C ILE A 106 10.65 -6.51 6.43
N ALA A 107 11.68 -6.49 5.58
CA ALA A 107 12.36 -5.27 5.20
C ALA A 107 12.68 -5.29 3.70
N HIS A 108 12.73 -4.12 3.07
CA HIS A 108 12.81 -4.02 1.62
C HIS A 108 13.70 -2.86 1.16
N GLY A 109 14.34 -3.04 0.01
CA GLY A 109 14.85 -1.93 -0.78
C GLY A 109 16.36 -1.72 -0.72
N TRP A 110 17.11 -2.64 -0.12
CA TRP A 110 18.57 -2.55 -0.17
C TRP A 110 19.07 -2.74 -1.62
N ASP A 111 20.14 -2.02 -1.96
CA ASP A 111 20.82 -2.08 -3.26
C ASP A 111 22.31 -1.82 -3.05
N GLU A 112 23.08 -2.90 -2.99
CA GLU A 112 24.52 -2.90 -2.78
C GLU A 112 25.30 -2.20 -3.89
N THR A 113 24.71 -2.01 -5.08
CA THR A 113 25.35 -1.27 -6.19
C THR A 113 25.45 0.23 -5.91
N THR A 114 24.67 0.72 -4.94
CA THR A 114 24.68 2.12 -4.49
C THR A 114 25.52 2.34 -3.23
N TRP A 115 26.12 1.27 -2.69
CA TRP A 115 26.83 1.31 -1.42
C TRP A 115 28.26 1.82 -1.58
N THR A 116 28.77 2.44 -0.52
CA THR A 116 30.18 2.88 -0.45
C THR A 116 31.14 1.69 -0.45
N SER A 117 30.68 0.55 0.10
CA SER A 117 31.32 -0.75 0.02
C SER A 117 30.25 -1.80 -0.33
N PRO A 118 30.32 -2.47 -1.50
CA PRO A 118 29.28 -3.39 -1.97
C PRO A 118 29.35 -4.77 -1.29
N ARG A 119 29.87 -4.83 -0.05
CA ARG A 119 29.93 -6.06 0.73
C ARG A 119 28.57 -6.30 1.38
N LEU A 120 27.94 -7.43 1.08
CA LEU A 120 26.74 -7.88 1.77
C LEU A 120 27.09 -8.44 3.16
N PRO A 121 26.20 -8.29 4.16
CA PRO A 121 26.32 -8.99 5.43
C PRO A 121 26.12 -10.50 5.24
N SER A 122 26.87 -11.28 5.99
CA SER A 122 26.69 -12.73 6.18
C SER A 122 25.38 -13.03 6.91
N ARG A 123 24.88 -14.27 6.81
CA ARG A 123 23.71 -14.72 7.60
C ARG A 123 23.99 -14.64 9.09
N ALA A 124 25.21 -14.94 9.53
CA ALA A 124 25.58 -14.84 10.94
C ALA A 124 25.52 -13.39 11.47
N GLU A 125 25.94 -12.40 10.66
CA GLU A 125 25.77 -10.98 11.01
C GLU A 125 24.29 -10.61 11.09
N ILE A 126 23.45 -11.10 10.16
CA ILE A 126 22.00 -10.90 10.19
C ILE A 126 21.38 -11.54 11.42
N ASP A 127 21.73 -12.78 11.74
CA ASP A 127 21.23 -13.52 12.91
C ASP A 127 21.54 -12.78 14.22
N ALA A 128 22.75 -12.22 14.32
CA ALA A 128 23.15 -11.39 15.45
C ALA A 128 22.31 -10.10 15.54
N ALA A 129 22.00 -9.46 14.41
CA ALA A 129 21.19 -8.25 14.37
C ALA A 129 19.70 -8.51 14.73
N VAL A 130 19.13 -9.62 14.26
CA VAL A 130 17.70 -9.93 14.43
C VAL A 130 17.38 -10.63 15.75
N GLY A 131 18.38 -11.17 16.44
CA GLY A 131 18.20 -11.79 17.76
C GLY A 131 17.26 -13.00 17.75
N GLY A 132 17.25 -13.78 16.67
CA GLY A 132 16.39 -14.96 16.50
C GLY A 132 15.01 -14.68 15.88
N VAL A 133 14.67 -13.42 15.60
CA VAL A 133 13.47 -13.08 14.80
C VAL A 133 13.69 -13.56 13.35
N PRO A 134 12.77 -14.33 12.75
CA PRO A 134 12.85 -14.67 11.33
C PRO A 134 12.81 -13.38 10.49
N ALA A 135 13.83 -13.16 9.65
CA ALA A 135 13.94 -11.97 8.83
C ALA A 135 14.08 -12.27 7.34
N TYR A 136 13.28 -11.54 6.54
CA TYR A 136 13.29 -11.53 5.08
C TYR A 136 13.57 -10.11 4.59
N LEU A 137 14.76 -9.90 4.03
CA LEU A 137 15.24 -8.59 3.60
C LEU A 137 15.31 -8.60 2.06
N SER A 138 14.26 -8.15 1.37
CA SER A 138 14.23 -8.17 -0.09
C SER A 138 15.05 -7.03 -0.70
N ARG A 139 15.79 -7.35 -1.77
CA ARG A 139 16.50 -6.35 -2.57
C ARG A 139 15.51 -5.43 -3.28
N VAL A 140 15.96 -4.26 -3.73
CA VAL A 140 15.16 -3.30 -4.51
C VAL A 140 14.47 -3.93 -5.73
N ASP A 141 15.07 -4.95 -6.35
CA ASP A 141 14.53 -5.62 -7.52
C ASP A 141 13.50 -6.72 -7.21
N VAL A 142 13.24 -7.00 -5.94
CA VAL A 142 12.35 -8.06 -5.44
C VAL A 142 12.64 -9.48 -5.95
N HIS A 143 13.81 -9.72 -6.57
CA HIS A 143 14.23 -11.01 -7.12
C HIS A 143 15.29 -11.72 -6.27
N SER A 144 15.81 -11.03 -5.26
CA SER A 144 16.73 -11.59 -4.30
C SER A 144 16.42 -11.12 -2.89
N ALA A 145 16.88 -11.87 -1.89
CA ALA A 145 16.73 -11.50 -0.49
C ALA A 145 17.88 -12.01 0.36
N LEU A 146 18.25 -11.24 1.37
CA LEU A 146 19.03 -11.72 2.50
C LEU A 146 18.06 -12.28 3.56
N VAL A 147 18.43 -13.37 4.21
CA VAL A 147 17.56 -14.08 5.15
C VAL A 147 18.31 -14.56 6.38
N SER A 148 17.64 -14.54 7.53
CA SER A 148 18.13 -15.15 8.78
C SER A 148 18.09 -16.68 8.75
N THR A 149 18.87 -17.34 9.59
CA THR A 149 18.82 -18.80 9.78
C THR A 149 17.43 -19.30 10.17
N ALA A 150 16.73 -18.59 11.05
CA ALA A 150 15.36 -18.94 11.47
C ALA A 150 14.33 -19.02 10.32
N LEU A 151 14.64 -18.40 9.17
CA LEU A 151 13.83 -18.46 7.95
C LEU A 151 14.30 -19.58 7.02
N THR A 152 15.60 -19.80 6.90
CA THR A 152 16.14 -20.92 6.10
C THR A 152 15.81 -22.28 6.71
N ASP A 153 15.67 -22.37 8.03
CA ASP A 153 15.25 -23.59 8.73
C ASP A 153 13.83 -24.05 8.34
N LEU A 154 13.02 -23.17 7.75
CA LEU A 154 11.70 -23.50 7.20
C LEU A 154 11.78 -24.17 5.82
N VAL A 155 12.92 -24.04 5.14
CA VAL A 155 13.19 -24.53 3.79
C VAL A 155 14.62 -25.09 3.71
N PRO A 156 14.98 -26.06 4.57
CA PRO A 156 16.38 -26.45 4.79
C PRO A 156 17.06 -27.07 3.55
N ASP A 157 16.28 -27.69 2.66
CA ASP A 157 16.80 -28.32 1.44
C ASP A 157 17.15 -27.32 0.32
N VAL A 158 16.85 -26.04 0.55
CA VAL A 158 16.74 -25.02 -0.50
C VAL A 158 17.86 -23.98 -0.40
N VAL A 159 18.26 -23.62 0.81
CA VAL A 159 19.22 -22.54 1.06
C VAL A 159 20.49 -23.12 1.65
N ARG A 160 21.53 -23.20 0.82
CA ARG A 160 22.81 -23.84 1.19
C ARG A 160 23.95 -22.85 1.41
N ASP A 161 23.92 -21.75 0.69
CA ASP A 161 24.98 -20.74 0.71
C ASP A 161 24.60 -19.55 1.58
N ASP A 162 25.60 -18.79 2.01
CA ASP A 162 25.46 -17.62 2.91
C ASP A 162 25.04 -16.33 2.19
N GLY A 163 25.02 -16.34 0.85
CA GLY A 163 24.64 -15.20 0.02
C GLY A 163 23.12 -14.99 -0.08
N PRO A 164 22.69 -13.96 -0.84
CA PRO A 164 21.28 -13.74 -1.13
C PRO A 164 20.65 -14.97 -1.76
N VAL A 165 19.45 -15.31 -1.31
CA VAL A 165 18.62 -16.30 -2.01
C VAL A 165 18.11 -15.68 -3.30
N THR A 166 18.19 -16.44 -4.40
CA THR A 166 17.77 -16.02 -5.75
C THR A 166 16.96 -17.13 -6.43
N ALA A 167 16.29 -16.79 -7.53
CA ALA A 167 15.57 -17.74 -8.38
C ALA A 167 14.63 -18.66 -7.57
N GLU A 168 14.71 -19.97 -7.77
CA GLU A 168 13.82 -20.93 -7.11
C GLU A 168 13.97 -20.92 -5.59
N ALA A 169 15.19 -20.75 -5.07
CA ALA A 169 15.41 -20.66 -3.63
C ALA A 169 14.72 -19.43 -3.04
N HIS A 170 14.76 -18.29 -3.75
CA HIS A 170 14.02 -17.09 -3.36
C HIS A 170 12.51 -17.31 -3.38
N HIS A 171 11.98 -17.97 -4.41
CA HIS A 171 10.54 -18.26 -4.50
C HIS A 171 10.05 -19.12 -3.33
N GLN A 172 10.80 -20.16 -2.98
CA GLN A 172 10.44 -21.07 -1.89
C GLN A 172 10.54 -20.40 -0.52
N VAL A 173 11.60 -19.61 -0.28
CA VAL A 173 11.72 -18.75 0.90
C VAL A 173 10.55 -17.77 0.98
N ARG A 174 10.24 -17.06 -0.09
CA ARG A 174 9.12 -16.09 -0.14
C ARG A 174 7.78 -16.78 0.12
N GLY A 175 7.58 -17.99 -0.40
CA GLY A 175 6.42 -18.82 -0.09
C GLY A 175 6.35 -19.19 1.39
N ALA A 176 7.47 -19.56 2.01
CA ALA A 176 7.54 -19.85 3.45
C ALA A 176 7.24 -18.60 4.31
N VAL A 177 7.77 -17.44 3.93
CA VAL A 177 7.44 -16.14 4.53
C VAL A 177 5.94 -15.90 4.46
N ARG A 178 5.33 -15.97 3.27
CA ARG A 178 3.89 -15.73 3.05
C ARG A 178 2.99 -16.63 3.89
N ARG A 179 3.37 -17.90 4.09
CA ARG A 179 2.64 -18.84 4.97
C ARG A 179 2.76 -18.49 6.46
N ARG A 180 3.82 -17.79 6.85
CA ARG A 180 4.11 -17.42 8.24
C ARG A 180 3.59 -16.03 8.61
N ILE A 181 3.27 -15.18 7.63
CA ILE A 181 2.59 -13.90 7.85
C ILE A 181 1.30 -14.11 8.65
N THR A 182 1.26 -13.53 9.83
CA THR A 182 0.11 -13.63 10.74
C THR A 182 -1.10 -12.87 10.18
N ALA A 183 -2.29 -13.14 10.71
CA ALA A 183 -3.48 -12.38 10.35
C ALA A 183 -3.33 -10.88 10.67
N GLU A 184 -2.64 -10.55 11.76
CA GLU A 184 -2.39 -9.17 12.18
C GLU A 184 -1.40 -8.46 11.24
N GLN A 185 -0.27 -9.08 10.91
CA GLN A 185 0.68 -8.55 9.92
C GLN A 185 0.00 -8.31 8.57
N ARG A 186 -0.81 -9.27 8.12
CA ARG A 186 -1.58 -9.16 6.88
C ARG A 186 -2.54 -7.99 6.90
N ALA A 187 -3.31 -7.84 7.97
CA ALA A 187 -4.26 -6.74 8.10
C ALA A 187 -3.55 -5.37 8.16
N THR A 188 -2.38 -5.29 8.81
CA THR A 188 -1.55 -4.08 8.83
C THR A 188 -1.01 -3.76 7.44
N ALA A 189 -0.49 -4.75 6.73
CA ALA A 189 -0.02 -4.60 5.34
C ALA A 189 -1.15 -4.10 4.42
N GLN A 190 -2.30 -4.77 4.44
CA GLN A 190 -3.45 -4.38 3.61
C GLN A 190 -3.93 -2.95 3.92
N ARG A 191 -4.01 -2.55 5.20
CA ARG A 191 -4.33 -1.16 5.57
C ARG A 191 -3.28 -0.17 5.09
N ALA A 192 -2.00 -0.48 5.21
CA ALA A 192 -0.92 0.38 4.74
C ALA A 192 -1.01 0.61 3.23
N PHE A 193 -1.23 -0.47 2.46
CA PHE A 193 -1.46 -0.39 1.02
C PHE A 193 -2.67 0.47 0.67
N LEU A 194 -3.83 0.22 1.28
CA LEU A 194 -5.06 0.96 0.98
C LEU A 194 -4.95 2.44 1.38
N GLY A 195 -4.27 2.74 2.49
CA GLY A 195 -3.94 4.10 2.89
C GLY A 195 -3.07 4.81 1.85
N ALA A 196 -2.01 4.14 1.38
CA ALA A 196 -1.12 4.68 0.34
C ALA A 196 -1.84 4.87 -1.01
N ALA A 197 -2.64 3.91 -1.45
CA ALA A 197 -3.45 4.00 -2.65
C ALA A 197 -4.39 5.22 -2.58
N ALA A 198 -5.12 5.37 -1.48
CA ALA A 198 -6.04 6.49 -1.30
C ALA A 198 -5.34 7.85 -1.18
N ALA A 199 -4.13 7.90 -0.59
CA ALA A 199 -3.31 9.12 -0.53
C ALA A 199 -2.85 9.56 -1.92
N ASN A 200 -2.72 8.63 -2.86
CA ASN A 200 -2.34 8.89 -4.26
C ASN A 200 -3.56 9.00 -5.21
N GLY A 201 -4.77 9.14 -4.66
CA GLY A 201 -5.98 9.33 -5.45
C GLY A 201 -6.52 8.07 -6.13
N VAL A 202 -6.01 6.88 -5.76
CA VAL A 202 -6.56 5.58 -6.18
C VAL A 202 -7.70 5.21 -5.25
N ALA A 203 -8.92 5.11 -5.80
CA ALA A 203 -10.11 4.75 -5.02
C ALA A 203 -10.63 3.34 -5.31
N THR A 204 -10.09 2.67 -6.33
CA THR A 204 -10.43 1.29 -6.65
C THR A 204 -9.18 0.55 -7.05
N VAL A 205 -9.04 -0.66 -6.56
CA VAL A 205 -7.91 -1.55 -6.83
C VAL A 205 -8.43 -2.93 -7.19
N HIS A 206 -7.79 -3.60 -8.13
CA HIS A 206 -8.08 -4.99 -8.47
C HIS A 206 -6.93 -5.87 -7.98
N GLU A 207 -7.15 -6.58 -6.88
CA GLU A 207 -6.20 -7.56 -6.37
C GLU A 207 -6.05 -8.73 -7.34
N CYS A 208 -4.85 -8.91 -7.87
CA CYS A 208 -4.48 -10.04 -8.70
C CYS A 208 -3.95 -11.17 -7.81
N ALA A 209 -4.90 -11.83 -7.15
CA ALA A 209 -4.66 -12.98 -6.30
C ALA A 209 -4.22 -14.22 -7.09
N GLY A 210 -3.61 -15.17 -6.39
CA GLY A 210 -3.14 -16.42 -6.94
C GLY A 210 -2.59 -17.30 -5.81
N PRO A 211 -2.58 -18.63 -5.96
CA PRO A 211 -2.22 -19.56 -4.89
C PRO A 211 -0.84 -19.29 -4.30
N ASP A 212 0.10 -18.81 -5.13
CA ASP A 212 1.46 -18.49 -4.71
C ASP A 212 1.67 -17.01 -4.35
N ILE A 213 0.67 -16.14 -4.56
CA ILE A 213 0.78 -14.67 -4.41
C ILE A 213 -0.05 -14.20 -3.21
N SER A 214 -1.37 -14.31 -3.32
CA SER A 214 -2.39 -13.95 -2.33
C SER A 214 -3.44 -15.06 -2.36
N GLY A 215 -3.42 -15.94 -1.36
CA GLY A 215 -4.37 -17.06 -1.27
C GLY A 215 -5.79 -16.60 -0.93
N GLU A 216 -6.74 -17.54 -0.90
CA GLU A 216 -8.16 -17.25 -0.63
C GLU A 216 -8.40 -16.49 0.69
N ALA A 217 -7.73 -16.91 1.77
CA ALA A 217 -7.83 -16.23 3.06
C ALA A 217 -7.26 -14.80 3.03
N ASP A 218 -6.26 -14.55 2.20
CA ASP A 218 -5.68 -13.22 2.01
C ASP A 218 -6.67 -12.29 1.33
N LEU A 219 -7.21 -12.74 0.19
CA LEU A 219 -8.21 -12.02 -0.58
C LEU A 219 -9.46 -11.76 0.25
N THR A 220 -9.95 -12.76 0.99
CA THR A 220 -11.13 -12.61 1.86
C THR A 220 -10.89 -11.55 2.93
N ALA A 221 -9.72 -11.56 3.58
CA ALA A 221 -9.38 -10.54 4.58
C ALA A 221 -9.31 -9.12 3.98
N LEU A 222 -8.83 -8.97 2.73
CA LEU A 222 -8.81 -7.69 2.04
C LEU A 222 -10.23 -7.18 1.74
N LEU A 223 -11.13 -8.08 1.32
CA LEU A 223 -12.53 -7.76 1.07
C LEU A 223 -13.25 -7.36 2.36
N ASP A 224 -13.00 -8.07 3.47
CA ASP A 224 -13.58 -7.73 4.77
C ASP A 224 -13.15 -6.33 5.24
N LEU A 225 -11.94 -5.87 4.92
CA LEU A 225 -11.49 -4.50 5.20
C LEU A 225 -12.26 -3.47 4.38
N ALA A 226 -12.62 -3.81 3.15
CA ALA A 226 -13.38 -2.93 2.25
C ALA A 226 -14.79 -2.62 2.76
N GLU A 227 -15.40 -3.57 3.46
CA GLU A 227 -16.76 -3.47 3.99
C GLU A 227 -16.85 -2.69 5.32
N ARG A 228 -15.71 -2.35 5.94
CA ARG A 228 -15.68 -1.66 7.24
C ARG A 228 -16.06 -0.18 7.12
N PRO A 229 -16.98 0.32 7.97
CA PRO A 229 -17.29 1.75 8.05
C PRO A 229 -16.04 2.57 8.37
N GLY A 230 -15.83 3.66 7.63
CA GLY A 230 -14.70 4.59 7.87
C GLY A 230 -13.40 4.25 7.16
N MET A 231 -13.28 3.07 6.52
CA MET A 231 -12.27 2.87 5.49
C MET A 231 -12.77 3.48 4.17
N LYS A 232 -11.92 4.24 3.48
CA LYS A 232 -12.18 4.70 2.11
C LYS A 232 -12.40 3.43 1.27
N GLN A 233 -13.66 3.19 0.89
CA GLN A 233 -14.14 1.90 0.40
C GLN A 233 -13.30 1.36 -0.76
N VAL A 234 -12.93 0.09 -0.68
CA VAL A 234 -12.32 -0.67 -1.78
C VAL A 234 -13.43 -1.37 -2.52
N ALA A 235 -13.86 -0.84 -3.66
CA ALA A 235 -14.91 -1.50 -4.43
C ALA A 235 -14.36 -2.73 -5.17
N THR A 236 -14.95 -3.90 -4.96
CA THR A 236 -14.97 -4.97 -5.97
C THR A 236 -16.24 -4.84 -6.79
N LEU A 237 -16.06 -4.91 -8.12
CA LEU A 237 -17.05 -4.93 -9.20
C LEU A 237 -18.51 -4.52 -8.91
N ASN A 238 -18.74 -3.32 -8.38
CA ASN A 238 -19.82 -2.37 -8.73
C ASN A 238 -19.95 -1.29 -7.65
N ARG A 239 -19.32 -0.13 -7.87
CA ARG A 239 -19.82 1.25 -7.63
C ARG A 239 -18.65 2.24 -7.61
N ARG A 240 -18.94 3.48 -8.03
CA ARG A 240 -18.00 4.51 -8.50
C ARG A 240 -17.59 5.45 -7.35
N HIS A 241 -16.30 5.79 -7.26
CA HIS A 241 -15.76 6.74 -6.27
C HIS A 241 -14.92 7.84 -6.96
N PHE A 242 -14.82 9.02 -6.34
CA PHE A 242 -14.11 10.20 -6.87
C PHE A 242 -13.14 10.77 -5.84
N ALA A 243 -12.08 11.42 -6.33
CA ALA A 243 -11.11 12.13 -5.50
C ALA A 243 -11.27 13.64 -5.72
N VAL A 244 -11.35 14.40 -4.62
CA VAL A 244 -11.31 15.86 -4.66
C VAL A 244 -9.87 16.29 -4.39
N VAL A 245 -9.18 16.80 -5.41
CA VAL A 245 -7.83 17.36 -5.25
C VAL A 245 -7.99 18.82 -4.84
N ARG A 246 -7.78 19.12 -3.55
CA ARG A 246 -7.68 20.50 -3.08
C ARG A 246 -6.27 21.04 -3.40
N PRO A 247 -6.13 22.28 -3.88
CA PRO A 247 -4.83 22.93 -4.00
C PRO A 247 -4.34 23.34 -2.60
N ALA A 248 -3.75 22.39 -1.87
CA ALA A 248 -3.08 22.66 -0.61
C ALA A 248 -1.70 21.99 -0.57
N HIS A 249 -0.88 22.28 -1.58
CA HIS A 249 0.57 22.10 -1.58
C HIS A 249 1.26 23.17 -2.46
N ALA A 250 0.76 24.42 -2.40
CA ALA A 250 1.41 25.58 -3.00
C ALA A 250 2.24 26.35 -1.95
N GLU A 251 3.01 25.65 -1.12
CA GLU A 251 4.09 26.23 -0.32
C GLU A 251 5.24 25.22 -0.22
N ALA A 252 5.97 25.10 -1.33
CA ALA A 252 7.38 24.70 -1.37
C ALA A 252 7.80 24.76 -2.84
N PHE A 253 8.05 25.95 -3.36
CA PHE A 253 9.02 26.26 -4.42
C PHE A 253 8.96 27.77 -4.67
N THR A 254 9.74 28.51 -3.89
CA THR A 254 10.22 29.83 -4.29
C THR A 254 11.40 29.60 -5.23
N LEU A 255 11.27 30.03 -6.47
CA LEU A 255 12.33 30.66 -7.23
C LEU A 255 11.82 32.03 -7.66
#